data_AF-A0A847JJG6-F1
#
_entry.id   AF-A0A847JJG6-F1
#
_cell.length_a   1.000
_cell.length_b   1.000
_cell.length_c   1.000
_cell.angle_alpha   90.00
_cell.angle_beta   90.00
_cell.angle_gamma   90.00
#
_symmetry.space_group_name_H-M   'P 1'
#
loop_
_entity.id
_entity.type
_entity.pdbx_description
1 polymer ?
#
loop_
_entity_poly.entity_id
_entity_poly.type
_entity_poly.pdbx_seq_one_letter_code
_entity_poly.pdbx_strand_id
1 'polypeptide(L)'
;MTRFPDALAAATLLLVASGFATTAIARPTLTPAQKEQAAALRDACGDDYRRLCAGVRPGGGRVLQCFETHVADLSPTCRASLDDARRLRAETK
;
A
#
# COMPACT_ATOMS: atom_id res chain seq x y z
N MET A 1 -6.65 11.70 9.43
CA MET A 1 -7.50 11.70 10.66
C MET A 1 -8.96 11.85 10.25
N THR A 2 -9.56 10.76 9.75
CA THR A 2 -10.99 10.60 9.49
C THR A 2 -11.26 9.10 9.73
N ARG A 3 -11.33 8.64 10.98
CA ARG A 3 -12.60 8.32 11.67
C ARG A 3 -13.67 7.81 10.71
N PHE A 4 -13.49 6.60 10.21
CA PHE A 4 -14.62 5.77 9.80
C PHE A 4 -15.37 5.36 11.07
N PRO A 5 -16.67 5.67 11.19
CA PRO A 5 -17.44 5.35 12.38
C PRO A 5 -17.67 3.85 12.46
N ASP A 6 -17.28 3.32 13.61
CA ASP A 6 -17.84 2.20 14.36
C ASP A 6 -19.00 1.44 13.71
N ALA A 7 -18.65 0.25 13.24
CA ALA A 7 -19.53 -0.90 13.08
C ALA A 7 -20.02 -1.45 14.44
N LEU A 8 -20.63 -0.61 15.29
CA LEU A 8 -21.09 -1.02 16.62
C LEU A 8 -22.52 -0.57 16.86
N ALA A 9 -23.47 -1.37 16.37
CA ALA A 9 -24.71 -1.78 17.04
C ALA A 9 -25.84 -2.00 16.03
N ALA A 10 -26.03 -3.25 15.59
CA ALA A 10 -27.35 -3.86 15.31
C ALA A 10 -27.27 -5.24 14.62
N ALA A 11 -26.18 -5.99 14.76
CA ALA A 11 -26.10 -7.38 14.28
C ALA A 11 -25.80 -8.35 15.43
N THR A 12 -26.69 -8.35 16.42
CA THR A 12 -26.98 -9.48 17.31
C THR A 12 -28.51 -9.49 17.33
N LEU A 13 -29.27 -10.49 16.92
CA LEU A 13 -29.25 -11.94 17.06
C LEU A 13 -30.40 -12.35 16.11
N LEU A 14 -30.25 -13.15 15.06
CA LEU A 14 -30.46 -14.60 15.06
C LEU A 14 -30.85 -14.96 13.63
N LEU A 15 -30.09 -15.86 13.01
CA LEU A 15 -30.52 -16.93 12.09
C LEU A 15 -29.32 -17.37 11.26
N VAL A 16 -28.39 -18.05 11.93
CA VAL A 16 -27.43 -18.95 11.30
C VAL A 16 -28.22 -20.18 10.87
N ALA A 17 -28.58 -20.28 9.60
CA ALA A 17 -28.99 -21.55 8.99
C ALA A 17 -28.74 -21.54 7.48
N SER A 18 -27.70 -22.29 7.08
CA SER A 18 -27.51 -22.88 5.74
C SER A 18 -26.89 -21.99 4.66
N GLY A 19 -25.56 -21.88 4.69
CA GLY A 19 -24.75 -21.55 3.52
C GLY A 19 -23.49 -20.77 3.87
N PHE A 20 -22.32 -21.42 3.85
CA PHE A 20 -21.06 -20.72 3.67
C PHE A 20 -21.04 -20.10 2.26
N ALA A 21 -21.80 -19.02 2.06
CA ALA A 21 -21.56 -18.12 0.94
C ALA A 21 -20.20 -17.50 1.22
N THR A 22 -19.17 -17.95 0.49
CA THR A 22 -17.84 -17.36 0.48
C THR A 22 -18.02 -15.85 0.40
N THR A 23 -17.76 -15.14 1.49
CA THR A 23 -17.72 -13.68 1.47
C THR A 23 -16.60 -13.36 0.49
N ALA A 24 -16.98 -12.91 -0.70
CA ALA A 24 -16.07 -12.32 -1.65
C ALA A 24 -15.60 -11.02 -0.98
N ILE A 25 -14.56 -11.12 -0.17
CA ILE A 25 -13.83 -9.95 0.33
C ILE A 25 -13.21 -9.35 -0.92
N ALA A 26 -13.92 -8.39 -1.52
CA ALA A 26 -13.46 -7.68 -2.70
C ALA A 26 -12.07 -7.13 -2.36
N ARG A 27 -11.05 -7.60 -3.08
CA ARG A 27 -9.71 -7.01 -2.95
C ARG A 27 -9.84 -5.55 -3.34
N PRO A 28 -9.38 -4.59 -2.53
CA PRO A 28 -9.44 -3.19 -2.91
C PRO A 28 -8.74 -3.02 -4.25
N THR A 29 -9.50 -2.59 -5.26
CA THR A 29 -8.94 -2.23 -6.56
C THR A 29 -8.21 -0.91 -6.40
N LEU A 30 -6.96 -0.84 -6.88
CA LEU A 30 -6.21 0.42 -6.84
C LEU A 30 -6.98 1.52 -7.56
N THR A 31 -7.16 2.66 -6.87
CA THR A 31 -7.74 3.85 -7.48
C THR A 31 -6.77 4.43 -8.54
N PRO A 32 -7.28 5.22 -9.51
CA PRO A 32 -6.42 5.89 -10.49
C PRO A 32 -5.32 6.73 -9.82
N ALA A 33 -5.65 7.43 -8.74
CA ALA A 33 -4.69 8.23 -7.97
C ALA A 33 -3.56 7.37 -7.36
N GLN A 34 -3.89 6.19 -6.81
CA GLN A 34 -2.87 5.28 -6.26
C GLN A 34 -1.94 4.71 -7.33
N LYS A 35 -2.46 4.46 -8.55
CA LYS A 35 -1.63 3.99 -9.68
C LYS A 35 -0.66 5.07 -10.12
N GLU A 36 -1.10 6.33 -10.17
CA GLU A 36 -0.27 7.45 -10.55
C GLU A 36 0.85 7.70 -9.55
N GLN A 37 0.55 7.65 -8.25
CA GLN A 37 1.55 7.76 -7.20
C GLN A 37 2.57 6.61 -7.25
N ALA A 38 2.12 5.39 -7.54
CA ALA A 38 3.02 4.25 -7.73
C ALA A 38 3.92 4.42 -8.97
N ALA A 39 3.42 5.08 -10.02
CA ALA A 39 4.22 5.43 -11.20
C ALA A 39 5.23 6.53 -10.87
N ALA A 40 4.80 7.61 -10.22
CA ALA A 40 5.67 8.70 -9.78
C ALA A 40 6.81 8.19 -8.89
N LEU A 41 6.52 7.28 -7.95
CA LEU A 41 7.54 6.65 -7.11
C LEU A 41 8.55 5.84 -7.94
N ARG A 42 8.06 5.05 -8.90
CA ARG A 42 8.95 4.27 -9.79
C ARG A 42 9.86 5.15 -10.61
N ASP A 43 9.33 6.25 -11.12
CA ASP A 43 10.09 7.15 -12.00
C ASP A 43 11.13 7.92 -11.18
N ALA A 44 10.76 8.43 -10.00
CA ALA A 44 11.66 9.10 -9.07
C ALA A 44 12.77 8.18 -8.52
N CYS A 45 12.45 6.91 -8.24
CA CYS A 45 13.36 5.96 -7.62
C CYS A 45 14.01 5.00 -8.61
N GLY A 46 13.81 5.17 -9.92
CA GLY A 46 14.25 4.19 -10.92
C GLY A 46 15.76 3.95 -10.89
N ASP A 47 16.55 5.00 -10.72
CA ASP A 47 18.01 4.93 -10.70
C ASP A 47 18.52 4.34 -9.39
N ASP A 48 17.93 4.76 -8.27
CA ASP A 48 18.22 4.21 -6.95
C ASP A 48 17.85 2.72 -6.88
N TYR A 49 16.74 2.31 -7.51
CA TYR A 49 16.38 0.90 -7.62
C TYR A 49 17.45 0.10 -8.37
N ARG A 50 17.94 0.59 -9.51
CA ARG A 50 18.97 -0.11 -10.29
C ARG A 50 20.31 -0.20 -9.55
N ARG A 51 20.63 0.81 -8.73
CA ARG A 51 21.89 0.85 -7.98
C ARG A 51 21.85 0.06 -6.67
N LEU A 52 20.73 0.08 -5.96
CA LEU A 52 20.60 -0.44 -4.60
C LEU A 52 19.76 -1.72 -4.52
N CYS A 53 18.76 -1.88 -5.40
CA CYS A 53 17.70 -2.89 -5.26
C CYS A 53 17.48 -3.75 -6.52
N ALA A 54 18.43 -3.82 -7.47
CA ALA A 54 18.22 -4.42 -8.79
C ALA A 54 17.72 -5.88 -8.79
N GLY A 55 18.04 -6.65 -7.75
CA GLY A 55 17.58 -8.04 -7.58
C GLY A 55 16.20 -8.21 -6.93
N VAL A 56 15.54 -7.12 -6.52
CA VAL A 56 14.31 -7.19 -5.72
C VAL A 56 13.09 -7.28 -6.64
N ARG A 57 12.46 -8.45 -6.71
CA ARG A 57 11.22 -8.63 -7.50
C ARG A 57 10.14 -7.62 -7.08
N PRO A 58 9.60 -6.79 -7.99
CA PRO A 58 8.52 -5.85 -7.70
C PRO A 58 7.25 -6.52 -7.15
N GLY A 59 6.44 -5.74 -6.43
CA GLY A 59 5.17 -6.19 -5.82
C GLY A 59 5.30 -6.64 -4.35
N GLY A 60 4.16 -6.68 -3.65
CA GLY A 60 4.09 -7.11 -2.25
C GLY A 60 4.90 -6.26 -1.27
N GLY A 61 5.22 -5.01 -1.62
CA GLY A 61 6.00 -4.10 -0.77
C GLY A 61 7.50 -4.34 -0.70
N ARG A 62 8.05 -5.39 -1.33
CA ARG A 62 9.47 -5.76 -1.23
C ARG A 62 10.44 -4.64 -1.62
N VAL A 63 10.11 -3.88 -2.66
CA VAL A 63 10.95 -2.77 -3.13
C VAL A 63 11.01 -1.64 -2.09
N LEU A 64 9.90 -1.34 -1.39
CA LEU A 64 9.94 -0.37 -0.31
C LEU A 64 10.79 -0.86 0.87
N GLN A 65 10.74 -2.16 1.20
CA GLN A 65 11.58 -2.73 2.25
C GLN A 65 13.08 -2.59 1.91
N CYS A 66 13.44 -2.77 0.64
CA CYS A 66 14.81 -2.54 0.19
C CYS A 66 15.22 -1.08 0.36
N PHE A 67 14.35 -0.15 -0.07
CA PHE A 67 14.60 1.28 0.11
C PHE A 67 14.69 1.70 1.58
N GLU A 68 13.94 1.08 2.48
CA GLU A 68 14.06 1.31 3.93
C GLU A 68 15.44 0.95 4.47
N THR A 69 16.04 -0.12 3.94
CA THR A 69 17.38 -0.58 4.33
C THR A 69 18.47 0.37 3.81
N HIS A 70 18.22 1.05 2.68
CA HIS A 70 19.16 1.95 2.02
C HIS A 70 18.77 3.42 2.09
N VAL A 71 17.92 3.82 3.04
CA VAL A 71 17.28 5.15 3.04
C VAL A 71 18.30 6.30 3.02
N ALA A 72 19.47 6.10 3.63
CA ALA A 72 20.55 7.08 3.65
C ALA A 72 21.21 7.28 2.28
N ASP A 73 21.23 6.24 1.45
CA ASP A 73 21.89 6.21 0.14
C ASP A 73 20.98 6.64 -1.00
N LEU A 74 19.69 6.84 -0.73
CA LEU A 74 18.70 7.25 -1.72
C LEU A 74 18.91 8.69 -2.17
N SER A 75 18.60 8.97 -3.43
CA SER A 75 18.50 10.35 -3.91
C SER A 75 17.47 11.15 -3.11
N PRO A 76 17.62 12.48 -2.99
CA PRO A 76 16.64 13.33 -2.34
C PRO A 76 15.24 13.20 -2.97
N THR A 77 15.19 13.08 -4.29
CA THR A 77 13.93 12.89 -5.05
C THR A 77 13.23 11.59 -4.69
N CYS A 78 13.96 10.46 -4.65
CA CYS A 78 13.38 9.19 -4.28
C CYS A 78 12.90 9.18 -2.81
N ARG A 79 13.65 9.79 -1.89
CA ARG A 79 13.23 9.94 -0.48
C ARG A 79 11.90 10.67 -0.34
N ALA A 80 11.74 11.80 -1.02
CA ALA A 80 10.49 12.56 -1.00
C ALA A 80 9.30 11.71 -1.49
N SER A 81 9.46 11.05 -2.64
CA SER A 81 8.40 10.20 -3.20
C SER A 81 8.08 8.99 -2.31
N LEU A 82 9.07 8.43 -1.59
CA LEU A 82 8.83 7.35 -0.63
C LEU A 82 8.01 7.80 0.57
N ASP A 83 8.27 8.99 1.08
CA ASP A 83 7.51 9.55 2.19
C ASP A 83 6.06 9.85 1.78
N ASP A 84 5.84 10.34 0.56
CA ASP A 84 4.49 10.48 0.00
C ASP A 84 3.79 9.12 -0.09
N ALA A 85 4.47 8.11 -0.67
CA ALA A 85 3.93 6.76 -0.78
C ALA A 85 3.59 6.13 0.59
N ARG A 86 4.37 6.42 1.63
CA ARG A 86 4.10 5.96 3.01
C ARG A 86 2.84 6.59 3.59
N ARG A 87 2.63 7.89 3.38
CA ARG A 87 1.43 8.61 3.85
C ARG A 87 0.16 7.99 3.26
N LEU A 88 0.18 7.69 1.97
CA LEU A 88 -0.95 7.10 1.25
C LEU A 88 -1.26 5.67 1.70
N ARG A 89 -0.23 4.88 2.03
CA ARG A 89 -0.42 3.54 2.60
C ARG A 89 -1.00 3.57 4.01
N ALA A 90 -0.62 4.55 4.82
CA ALA A 90 -1.19 4.72 6.15
C ALA A 90 -2.69 5.04 6.10
N GLU A 91 -3.20 5.56 4.99
CA GLU A 91 -4.62 5.83 4.77
C GLU A 91 -5.41 4.59 4.30
N THR A 92 -4.72 3.56 3.81
CA THR A 92 -5.36 2.33 3.28
C THR A 92 -5.44 1.21 4.33
N LYS A 93 -4.82 1.40 5.50
CA LYS A 93 -4.80 0.45 6.61
C LYS A 93 -5.81 0.84 7.67
#